data_AF-A0A022PWZ5-F1
#
_entry.id   AF-A0A022PWZ5-F1
#
_cell.length_a   1.000
_cell.length_b   1.000
_cell.length_c   1.000
_cell.angle_alpha   90.00
_cell.angle_beta   90.00
_cell.angle_gamma   90.00
#
_symmetry.space_group_name_H-M   'P 1'
#
loop_
_entity.id
_entity.type
_entity.pdbx_description
1 polymer ?
#
loop_
_entity_poly.entity_id
_entity_poly.type
_entity_poly.pdbx_seq_one_letter_code
_entity_poly.pdbx_strand_id
1 'polypeptide(L)'
;GMIIERIQANEGKKKMIYLGDGVGDFCPSLKLKEGDFMMPRKNFPVWNLICENRAILKAEIFEWIDGKELEQILIGLIEKIKIEEANNGVQSLSAVDCKFETIPIVAHEAFPPPLRL
;
A
#
# COMPACT_ATOMS: atom_id res chain seq x y z
N GLY A 1 -7.90 -8.46 -6.88
CA GLY A 1 -7.90 -7.56 -5.72
C GLY A 1 -9.28 -7.39 -5.10
N MET A 2 -9.93 -8.49 -4.66
CA MET A 2 -11.25 -8.41 -4.00
C MET A 2 -11.24 -7.57 -2.72
N ILE A 3 -10.12 -7.58 -1.99
CA ILE A 3 -9.94 -6.78 -0.78
C ILE A 3 -9.96 -5.28 -1.10
N ILE A 4 -9.30 -4.84 -2.19
CA ILE A 4 -9.32 -3.43 -2.61
C ILE A 4 -10.74 -2.99 -2.91
N GLU A 5 -11.48 -3.78 -3.68
CA GLU A 5 -12.88 -3.49 -4.03
C GLU A 5 -13.77 -3.42 -2.77
N ARG A 6 -13.57 -4.33 -1.79
CA ARG A 6 -14.30 -4.31 -0.52
C ARG A 6 -13.98 -3.08 0.33
N ILE A 7 -12.70 -2.68 0.43
CA ILE A 7 -12.32 -1.48 1.19
C ILE A 7 -12.89 -0.24 0.50
N GLN A 8 -12.78 -0.12 -0.83
CA GLN A 8 -13.35 1.01 -1.58
C GLN A 8 -14.87 1.13 -1.39
N ALA A 9 -15.60 0.02 -1.32
CA ALA A 9 -17.04 0.02 -1.06
C ALA A 9 -17.39 0.54 0.35
N ASN A 10 -16.53 0.32 1.34
CA ASN A 10 -16.76 0.71 2.74
C ASN A 10 -16.25 2.12 3.08
N GLU A 11 -15.13 2.53 2.49
CA GLU A 11 -14.43 3.79 2.79
C GLU A 11 -14.86 4.97 1.89
N GLY A 12 -15.72 4.71 0.91
CA GLY A 12 -16.30 5.72 0.03
C GLY A 12 -15.26 6.43 -0.84
N LYS A 13 -15.19 7.77 -0.73
CA LYS A 13 -14.34 8.62 -1.60
C LYS A 13 -12.91 8.81 -1.11
N LYS A 14 -12.50 8.14 -0.02
CA LYS A 14 -11.11 8.20 0.46
C LYS A 14 -10.13 7.75 -0.64
N LYS A 15 -8.95 8.35 -0.62
CA LYS A 15 -7.82 7.99 -1.47
C LYS A 15 -7.04 6.83 -0.86
N MET A 16 -6.63 5.88 -1.68
CA MET A 16 -5.79 4.76 -1.25
C MET A 16 -4.32 5.01 -1.58
N ILE A 17 -3.44 4.61 -0.66
CA ILE A 17 -2.00 4.46 -0.92
C ILE A 17 -1.69 2.98 -0.74
N TYR A 18 -1.32 2.29 -1.81
CA TYR A 18 -0.98 0.87 -1.78
C TYR A 18 0.54 0.69 -1.89
N LEU A 19 1.14 -0.07 -0.98
CA LEU A 19 2.56 -0.39 -0.98
C LEU A 19 2.74 -1.86 -1.35
N GLY A 20 3.72 -2.18 -2.18
CA GLY A 20 3.99 -3.56 -2.55
C GLY A 20 5.36 -3.76 -3.19
N ASP A 21 5.87 -4.98 -3.11
CA ASP A 21 7.11 -5.41 -3.75
C ASP A 21 6.97 -6.74 -4.52
N GLY A 22 5.98 -7.56 -4.17
CA GLY A 22 5.79 -8.90 -4.72
C GLY A 22 4.93 -8.95 -5.99
N VAL A 23 5.09 -10.01 -6.79
CA VAL A 23 4.26 -10.25 -8.00
C VAL A 23 2.76 -10.21 -7.68
N GLY A 24 2.38 -10.71 -6.50
CA GLY A 24 0.99 -10.74 -6.04
C GLY A 24 0.35 -9.36 -5.88
N ASP A 25 1.15 -8.29 -5.78
CA ASP A 25 0.69 -6.93 -5.62
C ASP A 25 0.22 -6.29 -6.93
N PHE A 26 0.63 -6.83 -8.08
CA PHE A 26 0.24 -6.24 -9.37
C PHE A 26 -1.28 -6.30 -9.61
N CYS A 27 -1.92 -7.44 -9.33
CA CYS A 27 -3.37 -7.60 -9.51
C CYS A 27 -4.22 -6.62 -8.66
N PRO A 28 -3.97 -6.43 -7.35
CA PRO A 28 -4.67 -5.41 -6.58
C PRO A 28 -4.35 -3.98 -7.05
N SER A 29 -3.15 -3.67 -7.54
CA SER A 29 -2.84 -2.34 -8.10
C SER A 29 -3.73 -1.95 -9.28
N LEU A 30 -4.19 -2.92 -10.09
CA LEU A 30 -5.12 -2.67 -11.20
C LEU A 30 -6.53 -2.23 -10.75
N LYS A 31 -6.85 -2.43 -9.47
CA LYS A 31 -8.15 -2.05 -8.87
C LYS A 31 -8.13 -0.67 -8.23
N LEU A 32 -6.97 -0.02 -8.16
CA LEU A 32 -6.86 1.36 -7.73
C LEU A 32 -7.51 2.29 -8.76
N LYS A 33 -8.17 3.34 -8.27
CA LYS A 33 -8.85 4.34 -9.11
C LYS A 33 -7.95 5.54 -9.38
N GLU A 34 -8.40 6.43 -10.25
CA GLU A 34 -7.73 7.72 -10.46
C GLU A 34 -7.70 8.52 -9.16
N GLY A 35 -6.55 9.14 -8.87
CA GLY A 35 -6.28 9.84 -7.62
C GLY A 35 -5.84 8.96 -6.44
N ASP A 36 -5.83 7.63 -6.60
CA ASP A 36 -5.12 6.72 -5.71
C ASP A 36 -3.62 6.66 -6.08
N PHE A 37 -2.84 6.11 -5.15
CA PHE A 37 -1.39 6.01 -5.24
C PHE A 37 -0.94 4.54 -5.12
N MET A 38 -0.02 4.13 -5.98
CA MET A 38 0.69 2.85 -5.89
C MET A 38 2.18 3.10 -5.70
N MET A 39 2.75 2.49 -4.67
CA MET A 39 4.14 2.65 -4.24
C MET A 39 4.92 1.35 -4.39
N PRO A 40 5.39 1.00 -5.60
CA PRO A 40 6.13 -0.22 -5.86
C PRO A 40 7.58 -0.11 -5.39
N ARG A 41 8.09 -1.15 -4.72
CA ARG A 41 9.51 -1.22 -4.41
C ARG A 41 10.32 -1.46 -5.67
N LYS A 42 11.24 -0.55 -5.98
CA LYS A 42 12.09 -0.63 -7.17
C LYS A 42 13.00 -1.85 -7.11
N ASN A 43 13.23 -2.45 -8.28
CA ASN A 43 14.02 -3.68 -8.46
C ASN A 43 13.41 -4.95 -7.83
N PHE A 44 12.14 -4.90 -7.43
CA PHE A 44 11.37 -6.06 -7.01
C PHE A 44 10.32 -6.42 -8.07
N PRO A 45 9.74 -7.63 -8.04
CA PRO A 45 8.91 -8.12 -9.13
C PRO A 45 7.72 -7.24 -9.51
N VAL A 46 7.05 -6.60 -8.55
CA VAL A 46 5.91 -5.71 -8.86
C VAL A 46 6.32 -4.49 -9.69
N TRP A 47 7.53 -3.97 -9.47
CA TRP A 47 8.04 -2.80 -10.18
C TRP A 47 8.17 -3.08 -11.68
N ASN A 48 8.76 -4.23 -12.03
CA ASN A 48 8.93 -4.64 -13.43
C ASN A 48 7.57 -4.76 -14.13
N LEU A 49 6.59 -5.42 -13.49
CA LEU A 49 5.24 -5.56 -14.04
C LEU A 49 4.54 -4.21 -14.26
N ILE A 50 4.72 -3.27 -13.32
CA ILE A 50 4.18 -1.91 -13.44
C ILE A 50 4.84 -1.15 -14.58
N CYS A 51 6.17 -1.25 -14.73
CA CYS A 51 6.89 -0.61 -15.84
C CYS A 51 6.41 -1.14 -17.20
N GLU A 52 6.27 -2.45 -17.33
CA GLU A 52 5.82 -3.11 -18.57
C GLU A 52 4.36 -2.79 -18.93
N ASN A 53 3.51 -2.56 -17.93
CA ASN A 53 2.07 -2.44 -18.09
C ASN A 53 1.53 -1.07 -17.64
N ARG A 54 2.36 -0.02 -17.64
CA ARG A 54 2.01 1.28 -17.02
C ARG A 54 0.67 1.86 -17.47
N ALA A 55 0.32 1.68 -18.74
CA ALA A 55 -0.88 2.22 -19.36
C ALA A 55 -2.20 1.67 -18.80
N ILE A 56 -2.20 0.48 -18.18
CA ILE A 56 -3.43 -0.10 -17.59
C ILE A 56 -3.63 0.28 -16.12
N LEU A 57 -2.65 0.93 -15.49
CA LEU A 57 -2.77 1.44 -14.12
C LEU A 57 -3.38 2.85 -14.12
N LYS A 58 -4.46 3.02 -13.37
CA LYS A 58 -5.11 4.32 -13.15
C LYS A 58 -4.47 5.15 -12.03
N ALA A 59 -3.81 4.48 -11.09
CA ALA A 59 -3.14 5.13 -9.98
C ALA A 59 -1.87 5.88 -10.40
N GLU A 60 -1.56 6.94 -9.66
CA GLU A 60 -0.23 7.56 -9.71
C GLU A 60 0.81 6.59 -9.12
N ILE A 61 2.01 6.53 -9.69
CA ILE A 61 3.05 5.58 -9.30
C ILE A 61 4.22 6.35 -8.68
N PHE A 62 4.64 5.90 -7.50
CA PHE A 62 5.74 6.47 -6.75
C PHE A 62 6.65 5.36 -6.22
N GLU A 63 7.72 5.04 -6.94
CA GLU A 63 8.65 4.01 -6.52
C GLU A 63 9.51 4.39 -5.32
N TRP A 64 9.97 3.39 -4.57
CA TRP A 64 10.91 3.55 -3.47
C TRP A 64 11.94 2.42 -3.47
N ILE A 65 13.16 2.69 -3.01
CA ILE A 65 14.24 1.69 -2.95
C ILE A 65 14.45 1.18 -1.53
N ASP A 66 14.44 2.09 -0.56
CA ASP A 66 14.71 1.84 0.85
C ASP A 66 13.68 2.49 1.78
N GLY A 67 13.84 2.25 3.08
CA GLY A 67 12.91 2.77 4.09
C GLY A 67 12.90 4.29 4.20
N LYS A 68 14.00 4.97 3.86
CA LYS A 68 14.10 6.44 3.94
C LYS A 68 13.34 7.09 2.80
N GLU A 69 13.52 6.59 1.57
CA GLU A 69 12.73 7.06 0.44
C GLU A 69 11.24 6.76 0.64
N LEU A 70 10.92 5.55 1.14
CA LEU A 70 9.55 5.16 1.45
C LEU A 70 8.89 6.16 2.43
N GLU A 71 9.56 6.47 3.54
CA GLU A 71 9.09 7.44 4.53
C GLU A 71 8.85 8.82 3.92
N GLN A 72 9.83 9.35 3.19
CA GLN A 72 9.75 10.69 2.60
C GLN A 72 8.59 10.81 1.61
N ILE A 73 8.43 9.81 0.73
CA ILE A 73 7.36 9.79 -0.27
C ILE A 73 6.01 9.63 0.42
N LEU A 74 5.87 8.69 1.35
CA LEU A 74 4.61 8.40 2.02
C LEU A 74 4.10 9.62 2.80
N ILE A 75 4.97 10.27 3.57
CA ILE A 75 4.62 11.49 4.32
C ILE A 75 4.18 12.59 3.35
N GLY A 76 4.94 12.82 2.27
CA GLY A 76 4.59 13.81 1.25
C GLY A 76 3.22 13.55 0.59
N LEU A 77 2.89 12.29 0.31
CA LEU A 77 1.57 11.91 -0.20
C LEU A 77 0.45 12.17 0.81
N ILE A 78 0.66 11.84 2.09
CA ILE A 78 -0.32 12.11 3.15
C ILE A 78 -0.56 13.62 3.30
N GLU A 79 0.50 14.42 3.28
CA GLU A 79 0.40 15.89 3.32
C GLU A 79 -0.34 16.44 2.10
N LYS A 80 -0.02 15.95 0.89
CA LYS A 80 -0.74 16.27 -0.36
C LYS A 80 -2.24 16.02 -0.20
N ILE A 81 -2.62 14.83 0.30
CA ILE A 81 -4.03 14.46 0.50
C ILE A 81 -4.71 15.41 1.49
N LYS A 82 -4.08 15.70 2.64
CA LYS A 82 -4.65 16.60 3.65
C LYS A 82 -4.92 18.01 3.10
N ILE A 83 -3.99 18.54 2.30
CA ILE A 83 -4.14 19.86 1.68
C ILE A 83 -5.30 19.84 0.66
N GLU A 84 -5.38 18.81 -0.16
CA GLU A 84 -6.48 18.65 -1.13
C GLU A 84 -7.85 18.50 -0.44
N GLU A 85 -7.94 17.76 0.66
CA GLU A 85 -9.17 17.61 1.45
C GLU A 85 -9.60 18.92 2.12
N ALA A 86 -8.65 19.67 2.69
CA ALA A 86 -8.90 20.98 3.29
C ALA A 86 -9.44 21.98 2.25
N ASN A 87 -8.87 21.99 1.04
CA ASN A 87 -9.32 22.86 -0.05
C ASN A 87 -10.71 22.47 -0.58
N ASN A 88 -11.10 21.20 -0.46
CA ASN A 88 -12.39 20.68 -0.92
C ASN A 88 -13.49 20.70 0.16
N GLY A 89 -13.20 21.18 1.37
CA GLY A 89 -14.19 21.34 2.45
C GLY A 89 -14.72 20.03 3.06
N VAL A 90 -14.12 18.88 2.75
CA VAL A 90 -14.53 17.56 3.25
C VAL A 90 -13.61 17.16 4.40
N GLN A 91 -14.04 17.41 5.63
CA GLN A 91 -13.35 16.89 6.81
C GLN A 91 -13.93 15.52 7.17
N SER A 92 -13.18 14.45 6.89
CA SER A 92 -13.48 13.14 7.49
C SER A 92 -12.21 12.30 7.63
N LEU A 93 -11.41 12.61 8.65
CA LEU A 93 -10.38 11.71 9.14
C LEU A 93 -10.99 10.88 10.28
N SER A 94 -11.58 9.73 9.95
CA SER A 94 -11.85 8.71 10.97
C SER A 94 -10.51 8.11 11.39
N ALA A 95 -10.10 8.34 12.63
CA ALA A 95 -8.95 7.69 13.23
C ALA A 95 -9.13 6.17 13.11
N VAL A 96 -8.24 5.51 12.37
CA VAL A 96 -8.15 4.05 12.40
C VAL A 96 -7.14 3.73 13.49
N ASP A 97 -7.64 3.22 14.61
CA ASP A 97 -6.81 2.61 15.64
C ASP A 97 -6.11 1.39 15.03
N CYS A 98 -4.86 1.58 14.58
CA CYS A 98 -3.97 0.48 14.25
C CYS A 98 -3.69 -0.30 15.54
N LYS A 99 -4.54 -1.28 15.85
CA LYS A 99 -4.28 -2.29 16.88
C LYS A 99 -3.06 -3.10 16.46
N PHE A 100 -1.88 -2.63 16.86
CA PHE A 100 -0.74 -3.51 17.05
C PHE A 100 -1.07 -4.37 18.27
N GLU A 101 -1.70 -5.52 18.05
CA GLU A 101 -1.76 -6.55 19.08
C GLU A 101 -0.34 -7.09 19.24
N THR A 102 0.31 -6.71 20.32
CA THR A 102 1.56 -7.33 20.77
C THR A 102 1.28 -8.80 21.00
N ILE A 103 1.72 -9.66 20.09
CA ILE A 103 1.69 -11.11 20.31
C ILE A 103 2.53 -11.36 21.56
N PRO A 104 1.97 -11.94 22.64
CA PRO A 104 2.78 -12.31 23.79
C PRO A 104 3.81 -13.34 23.32
N ILE A 105 5.09 -13.12 23.64
CA ILE A 105 6.15 -14.10 23.42
C ILE A 105 5.83 -15.28 24.34
N VAL A 106 5.08 -16.25 23.82
CA VAL A 106 5.06 -17.59 24.39
C VAL A 106 6.35 -18.24 23.88
N ALA A 107 7.14 -18.79 24.80
CA ALA A 107 8.32 -19.58 24.44
C ALA A 107 7.85 -20.75 23.55
N HIS A 108 7.99 -20.60 22.23
CA HIS A 108 7.72 -21.67 21.30
C HIS A 108 8.81 -22.74 21.48
N GLU A 109 8.37 -23.98 21.69
CA GLU A 109 9.23 -25.15 21.57
C GLU A 109 9.98 -25.11 20.24
N ALA A 110 11.24 -25.56 20.26
CA ALA A 110 12.16 -25.44 19.12
C ALA A 110 11.53 -26.01 17.84
N PHE A 111 11.58 -25.22 16.77
CA PHE A 111 11.15 -25.65 15.44
C PHE A 111 11.93 -26.90 15.00
N PRO A 112 11.27 -27.87 14.34
CA PRO A 112 11.96 -29.03 13.80
C PRO A 112 12.97 -28.58 12.74
N PRO A 113 14.12 -29.28 12.64
CA PRO A 113 15.15 -28.92 11.67
C PRO A 113 14.60 -29.00 10.23
N PRO A 114 15.02 -28.09 9.34
CA PRO A 114 14.54 -28.06 7.97
C PRO A 114 14.90 -29.36 7.26
N LEU A 115 13.97 -29.85 6.43
CA LEU A 115 14.18 -31.01 5.58
C LEU A 115 15.34 -30.72 4.64
N ARG A 116 16.41 -31.49 4.78
CA ARG A 116 17.53 -31.49 3.84
C ARG A 116 17.09 -32.28 2.61
N LEU A 117 17.07 -31.61 1.46
CA LEU A 117 17.04 -32.27 0.16
C LEU A 117 18.40 -32.90 -0.14
#